data_AF-A0A933MPS7-F1
#
_entry.id   AF-A0A933MPS7-F1
#
_cell.length_a   1.000
_cell.length_b   1.000
_cell.length_c   1.000
_cell.angle_alpha   90.00
_cell.angle_beta   90.00
_cell.angle_gamma   90.00
#
_symmetry.space_group_name_H-M   'P 1'
#
loop_
_entity.id
_entity.type
_entity.pdbx_description
1 polymer ?
#
loop_
_entity_poly.entity_id
_entity_poly.type
_entity_poly.pdbx_seq_one_letter_code
_entity_poly.pdbx_strand_id
1 'polypeptide(L)'
;MVHYQTSPRLYSEEIFHNAATYQEQVFKILDREKTTVVFNSQWLESLGISGIMELSSHYTVAQMLERDDFTKLIMVTGYSSCR
;
A
#
# COMPACT_ATOMS: atom_id res chain seq x y z
N MET A 1 2.71 -1.09 23.19
CA MET A 1 3.91 -0.57 22.50
C MET A 1 3.65 -0.72 21.01
N VAL A 2 3.51 0.37 20.26
CA VAL A 2 3.28 0.30 18.80
C VAL A 2 4.64 0.11 18.14
N HIS A 3 4.90 -1.07 17.59
CA HIS A 3 6.15 -1.34 16.89
C HIS A 3 6.08 -0.71 15.50
N TYR A 4 6.83 0.39 15.29
CA TYR A 4 7.00 0.97 13.96
C TYR A 4 8.02 0.13 13.19
N GLN A 5 7.55 -0.60 12.19
CA GLN A 5 8.39 -1.38 11.29
C GLN A 5 7.97 -1.08 9.86
N THR A 6 8.93 -0.79 8.99
CA THR A 6 8.68 -0.72 7.55
C THR A 6 8.39 -2.12 7.04
N SER A 7 7.29 -2.31 6.31
CA SER A 7 6.94 -3.61 5.73
C SER A 7 8.09 -4.13 4.86
N PRO A 8 8.46 -5.41 4.98
CA PRO A 8 9.52 -6.01 4.17
C PRO A 8 9.11 -6.02 2.69
N ARG A 9 10.11 -6.00 1.80
CA ARG A 9 9.88 -6.16 0.36
C ARG A 9 9.53 -7.61 0.05
N LEU A 10 8.53 -7.81 -0.80
CA LEU A 10 8.13 -9.13 -1.29
C LEU A 10 8.73 -9.36 -2.68
N TYR A 11 9.14 -10.60 -2.95
CA TYR A 11 9.54 -11.04 -4.29
C TYR A 11 8.33 -11.49 -5.10
N SER A 12 8.43 -11.48 -6.43
CA SER A 12 7.31 -11.82 -7.32
C SER A 12 6.72 -13.21 -7.03
N GLU A 13 7.57 -14.22 -6.78
CA GLU A 13 7.12 -15.57 -6.42
C GLU A 13 6.26 -15.58 -5.15
N GLU A 14 6.67 -14.83 -4.12
CA GLU A 14 5.94 -14.69 -2.87
C GLU A 14 4.60 -13.97 -3.08
N ILE A 15 4.57 -12.95 -3.94
CA ILE A 15 3.34 -12.23 -4.31
C ILE A 15 2.35 -13.18 -5.00
N PHE A 16 2.81 -14.00 -5.95
CA PHE A 16 1.95 -14.98 -6.63
C PHE A 16 1.44 -16.07 -5.67
N HIS A 17 2.30 -16.54 -4.78
CA HIS A 17 1.91 -17.50 -3.74
C HIS A 17 0.81 -16.92 -2.84
N ASN A 18 1.02 -15.70 -2.32
CA ASN A 18 0.05 -15.01 -1.47
C ASN A 18 -1.26 -14.73 -2.21
N ALA A 19 -1.19 -14.32 -3.49
CA ALA A 19 -2.35 -14.07 -4.32
C ALA A 19 -3.20 -15.34 -4.53
N ALA A 20 -2.57 -16.51 -4.74
CA ALA A 20 -3.28 -17.78 -4.87
C ALA A 20 -4.08 -18.10 -3.60
N THR A 21 -3.48 -17.92 -2.41
CA THR A 21 -4.18 -18.12 -1.14
C THR A 21 -5.35 -17.15 -0.96
N TYR A 22 -5.20 -15.88 -1.33
CA TYR A 22 -6.31 -14.92 -1.27
C TYR A 22 -7.45 -15.31 -2.20
N GLN A 23 -7.15 -15.78 -3.41
CA GLN A 23 -8.17 -16.25 -4.35
C GLN A 23 -8.98 -17.42 -3.77
N GLU A 24 -8.32 -18.41 -3.17
CA GLU A 24 -9.01 -19.54 -2.54
C GLU A 24 -9.97 -19.11 -1.43
N GLN A 25 -9.62 -18.07 -0.68
CA GLN A 25 -10.45 -17.54 0.40
C GLN A 25 -11.60 -16.69 -0.13
N VAL A 26 -11.31 -15.78 -1.06
CA VAL A 26 -12.28 -14.83 -1.61
C VAL A 26 -13.36 -15.54 -2.42
N PHE A 27 -13.02 -16.59 -3.17
CA PHE A 27 -13.99 -17.36 -3.96
C PHE A 27 -14.92 -18.25 -3.14
N LYS A 28 -14.80 -18.26 -1.80
CA LYS A 28 -15.85 -18.80 -0.92
C LYS A 28 -17.07 -17.88 -0.85
N ILE A 29 -16.87 -16.59 -1.18
CA ILE A 29 -17.89 -15.54 -1.11
C ILE A 29 -18.24 -15.04 -2.51
N LEU A 30 -17.24 -14.86 -3.38
CA LEU A 30 -17.42 -14.34 -4.73
C LEU A 30 -17.51 -15.46 -5.77
N ASP A 31 -18.34 -15.25 -6.79
CA ASP A 31 -18.47 -16.12 -7.95
C ASP A 31 -17.25 -15.98 -8.87
N ARG A 32 -16.57 -17.09 -9.15
CA ARG A 32 -15.38 -17.15 -10.01
C ARG A 32 -15.67 -16.73 -11.45
N GLU A 33 -16.84 -17.03 -11.99
CA GLU A 33 -17.18 -16.71 -13.37
C GLU A 33 -17.49 -15.23 -13.56
N LYS A 34 -17.83 -14.52 -12.48
CA LYS A 34 -18.17 -13.09 -12.49
C LYS A 34 -17.08 -12.20 -11.91
N THR A 35 -15.95 -12.78 -11.50
CA THR A 35 -14.88 -12.06 -10.81
C THR A 35 -13.58 -12.17 -11.60
N THR A 36 -12.96 -11.04 -11.91
CA THR A 36 -11.64 -10.99 -12.56
C THR A 36 -10.59 -10.54 -11.55
N VAL A 37 -9.52 -11.30 -11.43
CA VAL A 37 -8.35 -10.92 -10.63
C VAL A 37 -7.36 -10.19 -11.52
N VAL A 38 -6.95 -8.99 -11.10
CA VAL A 38 -6.00 -8.15 -11.82
C VAL A 38 -4.82 -7.78 -10.92
N PHE A 39 -3.62 -7.70 -11.51
CA PHE A 39 -2.41 -7.30 -10.81
C PHE A 39 -2.04 -5.88 -11.25
N ASN A 40 -1.89 -4.97 -10.29
CA ASN A 40 -1.57 -3.57 -10.56
C ASN A 40 -0.21 -3.35 -11.21
N SER A 41 0.69 -4.34 -11.14
CA SER A 41 1.94 -4.33 -11.90
C SER A 41 1.73 -4.11 -13.40
N GLN A 42 0.60 -4.58 -13.96
CA GLN A 42 0.27 -4.42 -15.38
C GLN A 42 0.28 -2.96 -15.85
N TRP A 43 -0.11 -2.01 -15.00
CA TRP A 43 -0.11 -0.58 -15.33
C TRP A 43 0.93 0.23 -14.53
N LEU A 44 1.32 -0.22 -13.34
CA LEU A 44 2.32 0.48 -12.54
C LEU A 44 3.75 0.27 -13.05
N GLU A 45 4.06 -0.87 -13.68
CA GLU A 45 5.40 -1.09 -14.28
C GLU A 45 5.62 -0.20 -15.51
N SER A 46 4.56 0.08 -16.27
CA SER A 46 4.61 0.90 -17.48
C SER A 46 4.51 2.41 -17.22
N LEU A 47 4.10 2.82 -16.01
CA LEU A 47 3.92 4.22 -15.62
C LEU A 47 5.24 5.02 -15.68
N GLY A 48 6.36 4.40 -15.31
CA GLY A 48 7.68 5.03 -15.30
C GLY A 48 7.81 6.23 -14.35
N ILE A 49 8.99 6.87 -14.35
CA ILE A 49 9.29 8.01 -13.45
C ILE A 49 8.45 9.24 -13.80
N SER A 50 8.24 9.50 -15.10
CA SER A 50 7.46 10.65 -15.56
C SER A 50 6.01 10.59 -15.06
N GLY A 51 5.37 9.42 -15.17
CA GLY A 51 4.00 9.24 -14.69
C GLY A 51 3.90 9.34 -13.17
N ILE A 52 4.89 8.84 -12.43
CA ILE A 52 4.95 9.01 -10.98
C ILE A 52 5.03 10.49 -10.58
N MET A 53 5.85 11.28 -11.29
CA MET A 53 6.01 12.70 -10.98
C MET A 53 4.73 13.49 -11.26
N GLU A 54 4.07 13.20 -12.39
CA GLU A 54 2.77 13.79 -12.72
C GLU A 54 1.71 13.45 -11.68
N LEU A 55 1.56 12.16 -11.33
CA LEU A 55 0.61 11.72 -10.30
C LEU A 55 0.86 12.37 -8.95
N SER A 56 2.12 12.52 -8.57
CA SER A 56 2.52 13.13 -7.31
C SER A 56 2.22 14.63 -7.26
N SER A 57 2.16 15.30 -8.42
CA SER A 57 1.86 16.74 -8.50
C SER A 57 0.39 17.07 -8.17
N HIS A 58 -0.51 16.10 -8.27
CA HIS A 58 -1.95 16.29 -7.99
C HIS A 58 -2.28 16.35 -6.49
N TYR A 59 -1.34 16.01 -5.61
CA TYR A 59 -1.55 15.95 -4.17
C TYR A 59 -0.55 16.82 -3.42
N THR A 60 -1.01 17.42 -2.33
CA THR A 60 -0.15 18.23 -1.45
C THR A 60 0.37 17.42 -0.27
N VAL A 61 1.50 17.85 0.29
CA VAL A 61 2.05 17.26 1.51
C VAL A 61 1.06 17.37 2.67
N ALA A 62 0.35 18.50 2.81
CA ALA A 62 -0.64 18.69 3.87
C ALA A 62 -1.73 17.60 3.85
N GLN A 63 -2.29 17.31 2.68
CA GLN A 63 -3.29 16.24 2.51
C GLN A 63 -2.74 14.86 2.85
N MET A 64 -1.46 14.60 2.56
CA MET A 64 -0.81 13.34 2.93
C MET A 64 -0.64 13.19 4.46
N LEU A 65 -0.40 14.31 5.16
CA LEU A 65 -0.20 14.36 6.60
C LEU A 65 -1.49 14.27 7.42
N GLU A 66 -2.64 14.54 6.81
CA GLU A 66 -3.96 14.33 7.43
C GLU A 66 -4.31 12.85 7.61
N ARG A 67 -3.58 11.94 6.96
CA ARG A 67 -3.80 10.50 7.11
C ARG A 67 -3.27 10.04 8.48
N ASP A 68 -4.13 9.41 9.28
CA ASP A 68 -3.86 8.96 10.65
C ASP A 68 -2.50 8.25 10.82
N ASP A 69 -2.13 7.39 9.86
CA ASP A 69 -0.84 6.69 9.87
C ASP A 69 0.35 7.66 9.87
N PHE A 70 0.34 8.68 8.99
CA PHE A 70 1.42 9.67 8.92
C PHE A 70 1.39 10.64 10.10
N THR A 71 0.18 11.05 10.51
CA THR A 71 -0.02 11.89 11.68
C THR A 71 0.57 11.24 12.93
N LYS A 72 0.31 9.95 13.13
CA LYS A 72 0.82 9.18 14.28
C LYS A 72 2.35 9.04 14.26
N LEU A 73 2.96 8.91 13.09
CA LEU A 73 4.42 8.82 12.96
C LEU A 73 5.13 10.14 13.28
N ILE A 74 4.55 11.26 12.83
CA ILE A 74 5.12 12.59 13.07
C ILE A 74 4.86 13.04 14.51
N MET A 75 3.68 12.76 15.08
CA MET A 75 3.40 13.07 16.48
C MET A 75 4.26 12.27 17.45
N VAL A 76 4.63 11.02 17.14
CA VAL A 76 5.54 10.22 18.01
C VAL A 76 6.99 10.75 17.95
N THR A 77 7.37 11.40 16.85
CA THR A 77 8.73 11.95 16.68
C THR A 77 8.86 13.41 17.15
N GLY A 78 7.74 14.09 17.46
CA GLY A 78 7.72 15.43 18.06
C GLY A 78 7.03 15.42 19.44
N TYR A 79 7.80 15.73 20.49
CA TYR A 79 7.36 15.85 21.89
C TYR A 79 7.03 14.56 22.65
N SER A 80 8.08 13.87 23.13
CA SER A 80 8.00 13.03 24.34
C SER A 80 9.22 13.21 25.26
N SER A 81 9.89 14.37 25.19
CA SER A 81 10.94 14.78 26.13
C SER A 81 10.64 16.15 26.74
N CYS A 82 9.45 16.30 27.33
CA CYS A 82 9.21 17.28 28.39
C CYS A 82 7.87 17.01 29.08
N ARG A 83 7.79 15.90 29.81
CA ARG A 83 7.01 15.83 31.06
C ARG A 83 7.56 14.70 31.91
#